data_AF-A0A2E3G982-F1
#
_entry.id   AF-A0A2E3G982-F1
#
_cell.length_a   1.000
_cell.length_b   1.000
_cell.length_c   1.000
_cell.angle_alpha   90.00
_cell.angle_beta   90.00
_cell.angle_gamma   90.00
#
_symmetry.space_group_name_H-M   'P 1'
#
loop_
_entity.id
_entity.type
_entity.pdbx_description
1 polymer ?
#
loop_
_entity_poly.entity_id
_entity_poly.type
_entity_poly.pdbx_seq_one_letter_code
_entity_poly.pdbx_strand_id
1 'polypeptide(L)'
;MTTALCGCGSNVFQGFVGETEKNLLESIEDASTTEDYSRLITAADEIINSSTATDAEKVEAHLIKAEAILGKSNITALDIMAELALSADEETNPINVLSTEAPIEDLIAASTSLAAASDLGDSGNKEQNLMKGIVNTMIVMNTITEEFIIDENGKIVNDVSDYSDSLDNIMFPGDQTDHNIVYYSTQAFDGFDNSGALTEEQKDEADTIKQKIAEINTLKGKDETDSNIEDQLKTIFQGF
;
A
#
# COMPACT_ATOMS: atom_id res chain seq x y z
N MET A 1 34.90 -42.52 20.84
CA MET A 1 33.91 -42.45 19.74
C MET A 1 32.87 -41.44 20.21
N THR A 2 33.05 -40.17 19.81
CA THR A 2 32.10 -39.08 20.09
C THR A 2 32.24 -38.10 18.95
N THR A 3 31.31 -38.17 18.00
CA THR A 3 31.23 -37.37 16.80
C THR A 3 30.68 -35.99 17.17
N ALA A 4 31.49 -34.95 17.02
CA ALA A 4 31.03 -33.57 17.03
C ALA A 4 30.36 -33.28 15.68
N LEU A 5 29.03 -33.09 15.69
CA LEU A 5 28.28 -32.58 14.55
C LEU A 5 28.59 -31.07 14.44
N CYS A 6 29.55 -30.73 13.58
CA CYS A 6 29.65 -29.39 13.01
C CYS A 6 28.38 -29.14 12.18
N GLY A 7 27.44 -28.37 12.71
CA GLY A 7 26.34 -27.81 11.94
C GLY A 7 26.89 -26.72 11.03
N CYS A 8 27.11 -27.05 9.76
CA CYS A 8 27.37 -26.07 8.71
C CYS A 8 26.04 -25.35 8.40
N GLY A 9 25.72 -24.30 9.15
CA GLY A 9 24.84 -23.25 8.64
C GLY A 9 25.62 -22.47 7.61
N SER A 10 25.39 -22.74 6.33
CA SER A 10 25.92 -21.89 5.27
C SER A 10 25.25 -20.53 5.41
N ASN A 11 26.01 -19.48 5.73
CA ASN A 11 25.51 -18.10 5.64
C ASN A 11 24.98 -17.90 4.23
N VAL A 12 23.67 -17.68 4.08
CA VAL A 12 23.01 -17.44 2.78
C VAL A 12 23.58 -16.17 2.11
N PHE A 13 24.28 -15.33 2.88
CA PHE A 13 24.90 -14.10 2.41
C PHE A 13 26.28 -14.28 1.73
N GLN A 14 26.92 -15.46 1.83
CA GLN A 14 28.33 -15.68 1.42
C GLN A 14 28.66 -15.46 -0.08
N GLY A 15 27.69 -15.05 -0.90
CA GLY A 15 27.85 -14.71 -2.32
C GLY A 15 28.25 -13.26 -2.61
N PHE A 16 28.20 -12.34 -1.63
CA PHE A 16 28.50 -10.92 -1.86
C PHE A 16 30.00 -10.62 -1.68
N VAL A 17 30.79 -10.87 -2.72
CA VAL A 17 32.23 -10.56 -2.72
C VAL A 17 32.46 -9.06 -2.96
N GLY A 18 32.79 -8.30 -1.92
CA GLY A 18 33.49 -7.01 -2.08
C GLY A 18 33.29 -5.97 -0.99
N GLU A 19 32.16 -5.97 -0.28
CA GLU A 19 31.87 -5.03 0.79
C GLU A 19 31.57 -5.82 2.07
N THR A 20 31.81 -5.22 3.24
CA THR A 20 31.41 -5.85 4.50
C THR A 20 29.91 -6.10 4.39
N GLU A 21 29.44 -7.36 4.46
CA GLU A 21 28.02 -7.72 4.29
C GLU A 21 27.16 -6.81 5.18
N LYS A 22 26.61 -5.75 4.60
CA LYS A 22 25.56 -4.97 5.24
C LYS A 22 24.36 -5.88 5.33
N ASN A 23 23.73 -5.94 6.51
CA ASN A 23 22.45 -6.61 6.60
C ASN A 23 21.43 -5.88 5.71
N LEU A 24 20.29 -6.52 5.40
CA LEU A 24 19.29 -5.92 4.51
C LEU A 24 18.77 -4.58 5.03
N LEU A 25 18.70 -4.42 6.35
CA LEU A 25 18.25 -3.20 7.02
C LEU A 25 19.21 -2.02 6.77
N GLU A 26 20.52 -2.23 6.90
CA GLU A 26 21.54 -1.23 6.55
C GLU A 26 21.54 -0.94 5.04
N SER A 27 21.16 -1.93 4.22
CA SER A 27 21.16 -1.79 2.77
C SER A 27 19.95 -1.02 2.24
N ILE A 28 18.79 -1.08 2.90
CA ILE A 28 17.61 -0.27 2.53
C ILE A 28 17.81 1.20 2.90
N GLU A 29 18.47 1.51 4.03
CA GLU A 29 18.78 2.88 4.45
C GLU A 29 19.72 3.62 3.49
N ASP A 30 20.61 2.89 2.81
CA ASP A 30 21.56 3.45 1.85
C ASP A 30 21.06 3.41 0.39
N ALA A 31 19.93 2.76 0.13
CA ALA A 31 19.38 2.63 -1.22
C ALA A 31 18.83 3.97 -1.71
N SER A 32 19.21 4.35 -2.94
CA SER A 32 18.76 5.61 -3.56
C SER A 32 18.52 5.50 -5.06
N THR A 33 18.68 4.30 -5.64
CA THR A 33 18.50 4.06 -7.07
C THR A 33 17.56 2.88 -7.30
N THR A 34 16.89 2.87 -8.46
CA THR A 34 16.05 1.75 -8.90
C THR A 34 16.80 0.42 -8.89
N GLU A 35 18.10 0.42 -9.20
CA GLU A 35 18.94 -0.77 -9.19
C GLU A 35 19.18 -1.28 -7.77
N ASP A 36 19.44 -0.38 -6.81
CA ASP A 36 19.57 -0.74 -5.40
C ASP A 36 18.31 -1.40 -4.86
N TYR A 37 17.16 -0.78 -5.08
CA TYR A 37 15.87 -1.34 -4.66
C TYR A 37 15.57 -2.68 -5.35
N SER A 38 15.90 -2.85 -6.63
CA SER A 38 15.72 -4.14 -7.32
C SER A 38 16.59 -5.25 -6.73
N ARG A 39 17.82 -4.93 -6.30
CA ARG A 39 18.69 -5.88 -5.59
C ARG A 39 18.09 -6.26 -4.23
N LEU A 40 17.56 -5.29 -3.50
CA LEU A 40 16.91 -5.53 -2.20
C LEU A 40 15.66 -6.42 -2.31
N ILE A 41 14.82 -6.17 -3.31
CA ILE A 41 13.65 -7.03 -3.60
C ILE A 41 14.11 -8.47 -3.86
N THR A 42 15.15 -8.65 -4.69
CA THR A 42 15.69 -9.98 -5.00
C THR A 42 16.24 -10.68 -3.77
N ALA A 43 17.03 -9.99 -2.95
CA ALA A 43 17.61 -10.55 -1.73
C ALA A 43 16.55 -10.88 -0.67
N ALA A 44 15.51 -10.05 -0.54
CA ALA A 44 14.37 -10.36 0.31
C ALA A 44 13.63 -11.62 -0.17
N ASP A 45 13.42 -11.77 -1.48
CA ASP A 45 12.78 -12.96 -2.06
C ASP A 45 13.59 -14.24 -1.81
N GLU A 46 14.91 -14.17 -1.78
CA GLU A 46 15.76 -15.33 -1.43
C GLU A 46 15.52 -15.79 0.01
N ILE A 47 15.34 -14.86 0.96
CA ILE A 47 15.04 -15.18 2.37
C ILE A 47 13.62 -15.72 2.51
N ILE A 48 12.63 -15.05 1.91
CA ILE A 48 11.21 -15.44 1.95
C ILE A 48 11.03 -16.89 1.47
N ASN A 49 11.67 -17.22 0.34
CA ASN A 49 11.57 -18.53 -0.29
C ASN A 49 12.49 -19.59 0.33
N SER A 50 13.37 -19.22 1.26
CA SER A 50 14.27 -20.15 1.92
C SER A 50 13.51 -21.09 2.86
N SER A 51 13.81 -22.39 2.77
CA SER A 51 13.29 -23.40 3.69
C SER A 51 14.00 -23.42 5.04
N THR A 52 15.14 -22.73 5.15
CA THR A 52 15.95 -22.66 6.37
C THR A 52 15.83 -21.34 7.10
N ALA A 53 15.23 -20.32 6.48
CA ALA A 53 14.93 -19.05 7.13
C ALA A 53 13.79 -19.23 8.15
N THR A 54 13.97 -18.59 9.29
CA THR A 54 12.97 -18.50 10.37
C THR A 54 11.83 -17.57 9.98
N ASP A 55 10.69 -17.69 10.65
CA ASP A 55 9.54 -16.80 10.42
C ASP A 55 9.91 -15.34 10.68
N ALA A 56 10.75 -15.06 11.68
CA ALA A 56 11.24 -13.71 11.97
C ALA A 56 12.09 -13.13 10.82
N GLU A 57 12.98 -13.92 10.22
CA GLU A 57 13.77 -13.49 9.05
C GLU A 57 12.87 -13.24 7.84
N LYS A 58 11.81 -14.04 7.66
CA LYS A 58 10.84 -13.86 6.58
C LYS A 58 9.97 -12.63 6.78
N VAL A 59 9.55 -12.36 8.01
CA VAL A 59 8.86 -11.13 8.39
C VAL A 59 9.70 -9.91 8.00
N GLU A 60 10.96 -9.86 8.42
CA GLU A 60 11.86 -8.75 8.09
C GLU A 60 12.07 -8.61 6.58
N ALA A 61 12.28 -9.72 5.88
CA ALA A 61 12.42 -9.72 4.42
C ALA A 61 11.16 -9.19 3.72
N HIS A 62 9.95 -9.57 4.18
CA HIS A 62 8.70 -9.06 3.63
C HIS A 62 8.55 -7.54 3.81
N LEU A 63 8.98 -7.02 4.95
CA LEU A 63 8.89 -5.60 5.29
C LEU A 63 9.88 -4.78 4.44
N ILE A 64 11.12 -5.26 4.30
CA ILE A 64 12.13 -4.65 3.43
C ILE A 64 11.73 -4.74 1.96
N LYS A 65 11.13 -5.85 1.54
CA LYS A 65 10.59 -5.98 0.17
C LYS A 65 9.52 -4.93 -0.11
N ALA A 66 8.59 -4.72 0.80
CA ALA A 66 7.56 -3.70 0.64
C ALA A 66 8.16 -2.30 0.50
N GLU A 67 9.09 -1.94 1.39
CA GLU A 67 9.78 -0.64 1.34
C GLU A 67 10.60 -0.46 0.06
N ALA A 68 11.30 -1.50 -0.39
CA ALA A 68 12.07 -1.46 -1.62
C ALA A 68 11.19 -1.31 -2.87
N ILE A 69 10.00 -1.91 -2.91
CA ILE A 69 9.05 -1.73 -4.02
C ILE A 69 8.60 -0.27 -4.11
N LEU A 70 8.32 0.37 -2.97
CA LEU A 70 7.94 1.78 -2.92
C LEU A 70 9.09 2.71 -3.29
N GLY A 71 10.28 2.46 -2.74
CA GLY A 71 11.49 3.21 -3.09
C GLY A 71 11.83 3.12 -4.58
N LYS A 72 11.64 1.95 -5.20
CA LYS A 72 11.78 1.76 -6.66
C LYS A 72 10.80 2.64 -7.46
N SER A 73 9.61 2.89 -6.89
CA SER A 73 8.56 3.75 -7.44
C SER A 73 8.71 5.22 -7.02
N ASN A 74 9.82 5.59 -6.36
CA ASN A 74 10.08 6.92 -5.78
C ASN A 74 8.99 7.38 -4.79
N ILE A 75 8.38 6.44 -4.07
CA ILE A 75 7.43 6.75 -3.01
C ILE A 75 8.15 6.61 -1.68
N THR A 76 8.15 7.67 -0.87
CA THR A 76 8.59 7.60 0.52
C THR A 76 7.41 7.88 1.46
N ALA A 77 7.43 7.28 2.64
CA ALA A 77 6.39 7.53 3.65
C ALA A 77 6.31 9.01 4.05
N LEU A 78 7.44 9.72 3.99
CA LEU A 78 7.50 11.14 4.33
C LEU A 78 6.79 12.00 3.28
N ASP A 79 6.97 11.71 1.99
CA ASP A 79 6.33 12.47 0.91
C ASP A 79 4.81 12.34 1.00
N ILE A 80 4.31 11.11 1.21
CA ILE A 80 2.86 10.88 1.33
C ILE A 80 2.30 11.49 2.63
N MET A 81 3.03 11.44 3.75
CA MET A 81 2.57 12.12 4.96
C MET A 81 2.54 13.65 4.80
N ALA A 82 3.47 14.23 4.04
CA ALA A 82 3.45 15.65 3.74
C ALA A 82 2.24 16.01 2.86
N GLU A 83 1.94 15.19 1.84
CA GLU A 83 0.76 15.33 1.00
C GLU A 83 -0.54 15.21 1.82
N LEU A 84 -0.68 14.19 2.65
CA LEU A 84 -1.83 14.03 3.56
C LEU A 84 -2.00 15.21 4.53
N ALA A 85 -0.90 15.75 5.06
CA ALA A 85 -0.95 16.91 5.95
C ALA A 85 -1.41 18.17 5.21
N LEU A 86 -0.96 18.37 3.97
CA LEU A 86 -1.39 19.50 3.14
C LEU A 86 -2.88 19.40 2.77
N SER A 87 -3.41 18.20 2.51
CA SER A 87 -4.84 18.04 2.21
C SER A 87 -5.72 18.44 3.40
N ALA A 88 -5.30 18.07 4.62
CA ALA A 88 -6.00 18.41 5.85
C ALA A 88 -5.99 19.92 6.15
N ASP A 89 -4.91 20.63 5.80
CA ASP A 89 -4.78 22.08 6.05
C ASP A 89 -5.47 22.95 4.99
N GLU A 90 -5.58 22.48 3.74
CA GLU A 90 -6.09 23.28 2.61
C GLU A 90 -7.59 23.07 2.30
N GLU A 91 -8.32 22.24 3.07
CA GLU A 91 -9.71 21.83 2.77
C GLU A 91 -9.86 21.29 1.32
N THR A 92 -8.83 20.60 0.82
CA THR A 92 -8.81 20.06 -0.54
C THR A 92 -9.16 18.58 -0.54
N ASN A 93 -9.90 18.13 -1.56
CA ASN A 93 -10.31 16.73 -1.67
C ASN A 93 -9.07 15.79 -1.69
N PRO A 94 -8.99 14.82 -0.77
CA PRO A 94 -7.79 13.99 -0.57
C PRO A 94 -7.47 13.08 -1.77
N ILE A 95 -8.44 12.82 -2.66
CA ILE A 95 -8.21 11.99 -3.85
C ILE A 95 -7.18 12.63 -4.79
N ASN A 96 -7.17 13.96 -4.88
CA ASN A 96 -6.25 14.68 -5.78
C ASN A 96 -4.83 14.78 -5.23
N VAL A 97 -4.70 14.76 -3.90
CA VAL A 97 -3.43 14.98 -3.22
C VAL A 97 -2.58 13.71 -3.20
N LEU A 98 -3.22 12.54 -3.34
CA LEU A 98 -2.58 11.23 -3.27
C LEU A 98 -2.43 10.54 -4.64
N SER A 99 -2.66 11.27 -5.73
CA SER A 99 -2.46 10.76 -7.08
C SER A 99 -0.96 10.50 -7.30
N THR A 100 -0.58 9.23 -7.36
CA THR A 100 0.79 8.79 -7.59
C THR A 100 0.95 8.24 -9.01
N GLU A 101 2.11 8.45 -9.62
CA GLU A 101 2.48 7.78 -10.89
C GLU A 101 2.92 6.32 -10.69
N ALA A 102 2.93 5.81 -9.45
CA ALA A 102 3.34 4.45 -9.19
C ALA A 102 2.38 3.42 -9.81
N PRO A 103 2.91 2.35 -10.45
CA PRO A 103 2.07 1.29 -10.99
C PRO A 103 1.23 0.61 -9.90
N ILE A 104 -0.05 0.39 -10.17
CA ILE A 104 -0.99 -0.24 -9.23
C ILE A 104 -0.50 -1.64 -8.81
N GLU A 105 0.19 -2.36 -9.70
CA GLU A 105 0.76 -3.68 -9.43
C GLU A 105 1.89 -3.63 -8.40
N ASP A 106 2.71 -2.59 -8.43
CA ASP A 106 3.79 -2.39 -7.45
C ASP A 106 3.17 -2.06 -6.08
N LEU A 107 2.12 -1.23 -6.03
CA LEU A 107 1.40 -0.95 -4.78
C LEU A 107 0.75 -2.22 -4.19
N ILE A 108 0.07 -3.01 -5.03
CA ILE A 108 -0.54 -4.29 -4.62
C ILE A 108 0.53 -5.27 -4.14
N ALA A 109 1.68 -5.35 -4.81
CA ALA A 109 2.79 -6.22 -4.40
C ALA A 109 3.37 -5.80 -3.05
N ALA A 110 3.51 -4.49 -2.79
CA ALA A 110 3.93 -3.97 -1.50
C ALA A 110 2.90 -4.31 -0.40
N SER A 111 1.61 -4.07 -0.65
CA SER A 111 0.53 -4.39 0.31
C SER A 111 0.49 -5.89 0.63
N THR A 112 0.61 -6.75 -0.39
CA THR A 112 0.67 -8.21 -0.22
C THR A 112 1.85 -8.62 0.65
N SER A 113 3.02 -8.01 0.45
CA SER A 113 4.20 -8.30 1.27
C SER A 113 4.00 -7.90 2.73
N LEU A 114 3.39 -6.73 2.99
CA LEU A 114 3.05 -6.29 4.35
C LEU A 114 2.03 -7.21 5.04
N ALA A 115 1.03 -7.68 4.30
CA ALA A 115 0.05 -8.63 4.80
C ALA A 115 0.70 -9.98 5.15
N ALA A 116 1.59 -10.49 4.30
CA ALA A 116 2.33 -11.73 4.55
C ALA A 116 3.20 -11.65 5.82
N ALA A 117 3.83 -10.50 6.09
CA ALA A 117 4.54 -10.28 7.36
C ALA A 117 3.59 -10.35 8.56
N SER A 118 2.39 -9.77 8.44
CA SER A 118 1.35 -9.83 9.48
C SER A 118 0.89 -11.25 9.78
N ASP A 119 0.69 -12.06 8.75
CA ASP A 119 0.24 -13.45 8.87
C ASP A 119 1.28 -14.38 9.52
N LEU A 120 2.56 -14.04 9.42
CA LEU A 120 3.66 -14.75 10.09
C LEU A 120 3.75 -14.43 11.60
N GLY A 121 2.91 -13.53 12.11
CA GLY A 121 2.72 -13.29 13.53
C GLY A 121 3.38 -12.02 14.08
N ASP A 122 3.86 -11.14 13.20
CA ASP A 122 4.29 -9.79 13.58
C ASP A 122 3.30 -8.75 13.06
N SER A 123 2.62 -8.04 13.95
CA SER A 123 1.72 -6.93 13.56
C SER A 123 2.47 -5.75 12.94
N GLY A 124 3.80 -5.82 12.83
CA GLY A 124 4.67 -4.75 12.39
C GLY A 124 4.90 -3.73 13.50
N ASN A 125 6.01 -3.00 13.40
CA ASN A 125 6.25 -1.81 14.21
C ASN A 125 5.39 -0.62 13.73
N LYS A 126 5.56 0.54 14.37
CA LYS A 126 4.76 1.73 14.06
C LYS A 126 4.99 2.21 12.64
N GLU A 127 6.24 2.23 12.19
CA GLU A 127 6.66 2.64 10.86
C GLU A 127 6.10 1.71 9.78
N GLN A 128 6.05 0.41 10.04
CA GLN A 128 5.50 -0.58 9.11
C GLN A 128 3.97 -0.50 9.04
N ASN A 129 3.30 -0.24 10.16
CA ASN A 129 1.87 0.04 10.17
C ASN A 129 1.55 1.35 9.46
N LEU A 130 2.38 2.38 9.61
CA LEU A 130 2.26 3.63 8.84
C LEU A 130 2.39 3.34 7.33
N MET A 131 3.39 2.55 6.95
CA MET A 131 3.59 2.15 5.55
C MET A 131 2.37 1.38 5.02
N LYS A 132 1.80 0.48 5.82
CA LYS A 132 0.55 -0.21 5.50
C LYS A 132 -0.59 0.79 5.28
N GLY A 133 -0.72 1.80 6.14
CA GLY A 133 -1.69 2.88 5.96
C GLY A 133 -1.54 3.58 4.62
N ILE A 134 -0.32 4.00 4.32
CA ILE A 134 0.05 4.73 3.10
C ILE A 134 -0.21 3.90 1.84
N VAL A 135 0.38 2.71 1.73
CA VAL A 135 0.28 1.87 0.53
C VAL A 135 -1.16 1.54 0.20
N ASN A 136 -1.95 1.14 1.20
CA ASN A 136 -3.33 0.76 0.97
C ASN A 136 -4.22 1.96 0.62
N THR A 137 -3.90 3.16 1.13
CA THR A 137 -4.55 4.41 0.70
C THR A 137 -4.23 4.69 -0.77
N MET A 138 -2.96 4.57 -1.16
CA MET A 138 -2.53 4.81 -2.55
C MET A 138 -3.21 3.85 -3.52
N ILE A 139 -3.39 2.58 -3.16
CA ILE A 139 -4.16 1.62 -3.96
C ILE A 139 -5.59 2.14 -4.19
N VAL A 140 -6.29 2.55 -3.12
CA VAL A 140 -7.66 3.08 -3.22
C VAL A 140 -7.72 4.31 -4.13
N MET A 141 -6.83 5.28 -3.93
CA MET A 141 -6.84 6.52 -4.70
C MET A 141 -6.47 6.29 -6.15
N ASN A 142 -5.41 5.53 -6.40
CA ASN A 142 -4.95 5.20 -7.75
C ASN A 142 -6.07 4.52 -8.55
N THR A 143 -6.72 3.51 -7.98
CA THR A 143 -7.87 2.82 -8.60
C THR A 143 -9.04 3.76 -8.91
N ILE A 144 -9.37 4.72 -8.03
CA ILE A 144 -10.41 5.73 -8.34
C ILE A 144 -9.96 6.64 -9.48
N THR A 145 -8.71 7.11 -9.44
CA THR A 145 -8.17 8.09 -10.40
C THR A 145 -7.87 7.52 -11.79
N GLU A 146 -7.79 6.19 -11.93
CA GLU A 146 -7.75 5.52 -13.25
C GLU A 146 -9.06 5.70 -14.03
N GLU A 147 -10.20 5.76 -13.32
CA GLU A 147 -11.54 5.87 -13.93
C GLU A 147 -12.08 7.31 -13.90
N PHE A 148 -11.76 8.07 -12.85
CA PHE A 148 -12.33 9.39 -12.61
C PHE A 148 -11.25 10.46 -12.42
N ILE A 149 -11.34 11.53 -13.21
CA ILE A 149 -10.62 12.77 -12.91
C ILE A 149 -11.53 13.59 -12.01
N ILE A 150 -11.14 13.76 -10.75
CA ILE A 150 -11.90 14.48 -9.73
C ILE A 150 -11.23 15.84 -9.53
N ASP A 151 -12.00 16.92 -9.37
CA ASP A 151 -11.45 18.23 -9.04
C ASP A 151 -11.34 18.45 -7.52
N GLU A 152 -10.76 19.58 -7.10
CA GLU A 152 -10.56 19.92 -5.68
C GLU A 152 -11.85 19.92 -4.84
N ASN A 153 -13.02 20.00 -5.47
CA ASN A 153 -14.33 20.00 -4.82
C ASN A 153 -15.02 18.62 -4.89
N GLY A 154 -14.30 17.56 -5.27
CA GLY A 154 -14.86 16.22 -5.38
C GLY A 154 -15.75 16.02 -6.63
N LYS A 155 -15.65 16.88 -7.64
CA LYS A 155 -16.47 16.75 -8.87
C LYS A 155 -15.72 15.98 -9.95
N ILE A 156 -16.40 15.02 -10.57
CA ILE A 156 -15.92 14.30 -11.76
C ILE A 156 -15.91 15.26 -12.97
N VAL A 157 -14.75 15.42 -13.61
CA VAL A 157 -14.52 16.37 -14.71
C VAL A 157 -14.12 15.71 -16.04
N ASN A 158 -13.81 14.41 -16.05
CA ASN A 158 -13.68 13.65 -17.28
C ASN A 158 -15.05 13.25 -17.85
N ASP A 159 -15.07 12.95 -19.16
CA ASP A 159 -16.24 12.41 -19.85
C ASP A 159 -16.28 10.89 -19.63
N VAL A 160 -17.19 10.44 -18.76
CA VAL A 160 -17.38 9.03 -18.42
C VAL A 160 -18.50 8.48 -19.29
N SER A 161 -18.18 7.48 -20.13
CA SER A 161 -19.15 6.92 -21.08
C SER A 161 -20.14 5.94 -20.46
N ASP A 162 -19.73 5.24 -19.40
CA ASP A 162 -20.52 4.24 -18.68
C ASP A 162 -20.07 4.23 -17.21
N TYR A 163 -20.89 4.82 -16.34
CA TYR A 163 -20.61 4.89 -14.91
C TYR A 163 -20.79 3.53 -14.22
N SER A 164 -21.61 2.64 -14.76
CA SER A 164 -21.71 1.28 -14.24
C SER A 164 -20.43 0.49 -14.48
N ASP A 165 -19.85 0.57 -15.68
CA ASP A 165 -18.58 -0.10 -15.99
C ASP A 165 -17.43 0.51 -15.16
N SER A 166 -17.34 1.85 -15.06
CA SER A 166 -16.34 2.49 -14.21
C SER A 166 -16.52 2.15 -12.72
N LEU A 167 -17.76 2.06 -12.23
CA LEU A 167 -18.03 1.59 -10.87
C LEU A 167 -17.54 0.15 -10.66
N ASP A 168 -17.69 -0.72 -11.66
CA ASP A 168 -17.20 -2.10 -11.61
C ASP A 168 -15.66 -2.16 -11.60
N ASN A 169 -15.01 -1.31 -12.39
CA ASN A 169 -13.56 -1.23 -12.47
C ASN A 169 -12.94 -0.75 -11.16
N ILE A 170 -13.50 0.28 -10.52
CA ILE A 170 -12.94 0.77 -9.24
C ILE A 170 -13.12 -0.20 -8.08
N MET A 171 -13.98 -1.21 -8.20
CA MET A 171 -14.20 -2.17 -7.11
C MET A 171 -12.99 -3.08 -6.87
N PHE A 172 -12.23 -3.37 -7.91
CA PHE A 172 -11.17 -4.37 -7.88
C PHE A 172 -9.87 -3.75 -8.40
N PRO A 173 -8.96 -3.32 -7.50
CA PRO A 173 -7.67 -2.78 -7.91
C PRO A 173 -6.85 -3.80 -8.72
N GLY A 174 -6.50 -3.43 -9.96
CA GLY A 174 -5.77 -4.30 -10.90
C GLY A 174 -6.55 -5.59 -11.23
N ASP A 175 -5.83 -6.70 -11.45
CA ASP A 175 -6.43 -8.01 -11.75
C ASP A 175 -6.93 -8.79 -10.51
N GLN A 176 -7.08 -8.13 -9.35
CA GLN A 176 -7.39 -8.79 -8.08
C GLN A 176 -8.88 -9.15 -7.95
N THR A 177 -9.20 -10.41 -7.65
CA THR A 177 -10.59 -10.83 -7.38
C THR A 177 -10.92 -10.99 -5.90
N ASP A 178 -9.90 -11.16 -5.07
CA ASP A 178 -10.06 -11.59 -3.67
C ASP A 178 -10.04 -10.40 -2.70
N HIS A 179 -9.49 -9.26 -3.14
CA HIS A 179 -9.42 -8.03 -2.37
C HIS A 179 -10.03 -6.88 -3.18
N ASN A 180 -11.10 -6.29 -2.65
CA ASN A 180 -11.78 -5.15 -3.25
C ASN A 180 -11.32 -3.83 -2.62
N ILE A 181 -11.78 -2.70 -3.17
CA ILE A 181 -11.43 -1.36 -2.66
C ILE A 181 -11.79 -1.16 -1.17
N VAL A 182 -12.82 -1.84 -0.66
CA VAL A 182 -13.22 -1.81 0.76
C VAL A 182 -12.18 -2.51 1.65
N TYR A 183 -11.62 -3.64 1.18
CA TYR A 183 -10.53 -4.31 1.87
C TYR A 183 -9.34 -3.37 2.02
N TYR A 184 -8.87 -2.77 0.93
CA TYR A 184 -7.71 -1.88 0.95
C TYR A 184 -7.97 -0.65 1.81
N SER A 185 -9.15 -0.02 1.70
CA SER A 185 -9.52 1.10 2.58
C SER A 185 -9.55 0.71 4.07
N THR A 186 -10.01 -0.49 4.41
CA THR A 186 -9.97 -0.99 5.79
C THR A 186 -8.54 -1.23 6.25
N GLN A 187 -7.69 -1.86 5.43
CA GLN A 187 -6.29 -2.09 5.75
C GLN A 187 -5.51 -0.77 5.90
N ALA A 188 -5.87 0.26 5.14
CA ALA A 188 -5.31 1.60 5.27
C ALA A 188 -5.62 2.21 6.65
N PHE A 189 -6.90 2.24 7.02
CA PHE A 189 -7.33 2.73 8.33
C PHE A 189 -6.65 1.98 9.48
N ASP A 190 -6.66 0.64 9.43
CA ASP A 190 -6.02 -0.19 10.45
C ASP A 190 -4.51 0.08 10.55
N GLY A 191 -3.84 0.30 9.41
CA GLY A 191 -2.43 0.67 9.37
C GLY A 191 -2.17 2.01 10.08
N PHE A 192 -2.95 3.05 9.76
CA PHE A 192 -2.81 4.34 10.41
C PHE A 192 -3.13 4.27 11.91
N ASP A 193 -4.20 3.57 12.31
CA ASP A 193 -4.57 3.45 13.73
C ASP A 193 -3.47 2.73 14.54
N ASN A 194 -2.95 1.62 14.02
CA ASN A 194 -1.89 0.84 14.67
C ASN A 194 -0.52 1.54 14.66
N SER A 195 -0.27 2.43 13.71
CA SER A 195 0.96 3.24 13.68
C SER A 195 1.02 4.26 14.83
N GLY A 196 -0.14 4.77 15.24
CA GLY A 196 -0.23 5.91 16.15
C GLY A 196 0.41 7.20 15.61
N ALA A 197 0.61 7.30 14.29
CA ALA A 197 1.20 8.47 13.64
C ALA A 197 0.19 9.60 13.43
N LEU A 198 -1.09 9.28 13.32
CA LEU A 198 -2.16 10.26 13.11
C LEU A 198 -2.69 10.84 14.43
N THR A 199 -3.05 12.12 14.39
CA THR A 199 -3.86 12.78 15.42
C THR A 199 -5.31 12.26 15.39
N GLU A 200 -6.11 12.53 16.43
CA GLU A 200 -7.52 12.10 16.47
C GLU A 200 -8.32 12.68 15.30
N GLU A 201 -8.11 13.96 14.98
CA GLU A 201 -8.79 14.63 13.86
C GLU A 201 -8.45 13.97 12.51
N GLN A 202 -7.18 13.60 12.30
CA GLN A 202 -6.75 12.87 11.11
C GLN A 202 -7.29 11.43 11.06
N LYS A 203 -7.55 10.80 12.22
CA LYS A 203 -8.19 9.48 12.27
C LYS A 203 -9.68 9.57 11.92
N ASP A 204 -10.38 10.58 12.40
CA ASP A 204 -11.79 10.83 12.05
C ASP A 204 -11.93 11.08 10.53
N GLU A 205 -10.97 11.79 9.94
CA GLU A 205 -10.91 12.00 8.48
C GLU A 205 -10.66 10.67 7.73
N ALA A 206 -9.69 9.88 8.18
CA ALA A 206 -9.42 8.56 7.60
C ALA A 206 -10.62 7.60 7.71
N ASP A 207 -11.38 7.65 8.81
CA ASP A 207 -12.62 6.87 8.95
C ASP A 207 -13.73 7.40 8.02
N THR A 208 -13.82 8.72 7.82
CA THR A 208 -14.74 9.33 6.85
C THR A 208 -14.48 8.82 5.44
N ILE A 209 -13.22 8.84 4.99
CA ILE A 209 -12.80 8.27 3.70
C ILE A 209 -13.22 6.79 3.61
N LYS A 210 -12.96 6.00 4.65
CA LYS A 210 -13.36 4.59 4.69
C LYS A 210 -14.87 4.38 4.58
N GLN A 211 -15.66 5.22 5.25
CA GLN A 211 -17.12 5.20 5.13
C GLN A 211 -17.56 5.54 3.71
N LYS A 212 -16.94 6.52 3.06
CA LYS A 212 -17.23 6.89 1.66
C LYS A 212 -16.90 5.76 0.69
N ILE A 213 -15.79 5.05 0.88
CA ILE A 213 -15.49 3.83 0.10
C ILE A 213 -16.54 2.73 0.34
N ALA A 214 -17.06 2.57 1.56
CA ALA A 214 -18.14 1.63 1.84
C ALA A 214 -19.47 2.04 1.16
N GLU A 215 -19.73 3.34 0.99
CA GLU A 215 -20.86 3.85 0.21
C GLU A 215 -20.73 3.46 -1.28
N ILE A 216 -19.54 3.52 -1.87
CA ILE A 216 -19.27 3.04 -3.25
C ILE A 216 -19.63 1.56 -3.40
N ASN A 217 -19.15 0.70 -2.48
CA ASN A 217 -19.48 -0.72 -2.50
C ASN A 217 -20.98 -0.98 -2.31
N THR A 218 -21.65 -0.15 -1.51
CA THR A 218 -23.10 -0.22 -1.34
C THR A 218 -23.84 0.15 -2.62
N LEU A 219 -23.36 1.17 -3.35
CA LEU A 219 -23.89 1.56 -4.66
C LEU A 219 -23.74 0.44 -5.69
N LYS A 220 -22.56 -0.21 -5.75
CA LYS A 220 -22.31 -1.36 -6.63
C LYS A 220 -23.28 -2.52 -6.41
N GLY A 221 -23.75 -2.71 -5.17
CA GLY A 221 -24.72 -3.73 -4.81
C GLY A 221 -26.16 -3.44 -5.23
N LYS A 222 -26.45 -2.26 -5.77
CA LYS A 222 -27.79 -1.85 -6.22
C LYS A 222 -27.93 -1.99 -7.74
N ASP A 223 -29.12 -2.36 -8.19
CA ASP A 223 -29.51 -2.32 -9.61
C ASP A 223 -30.02 -0.91 -9.93
N GLU A 224 -29.10 0.00 -10.26
CA GLU A 224 -29.36 1.41 -10.51
C GLU A 224 -29.12 1.77 -11.98
N THR A 225 -29.74 2.87 -12.43
CA THR A 225 -29.44 3.41 -13.75
C THR A 225 -28.11 4.14 -13.74
N ASP A 226 -27.45 4.21 -14.89
CA ASP A 226 -26.16 4.90 -15.06
C ASP A 226 -26.18 6.36 -14.54
N SER A 227 -27.25 7.10 -14.84
CA SER A 227 -27.46 8.46 -14.33
C SER A 227 -27.61 8.52 -12.80
N ASN A 228 -28.22 7.51 -12.16
CA ASN A 228 -28.30 7.46 -10.70
C ASN A 228 -26.95 7.10 -10.08
N ILE A 229 -26.15 6.27 -10.75
CA ILE A 229 -24.79 5.93 -10.34
C ILE A 229 -23.91 7.18 -10.40
N GLU A 230 -23.96 7.93 -11.51
CA GLU A 230 -23.28 9.22 -11.66
C GLU A 230 -23.60 10.18 -10.52
N ASP A 231 -24.89 10.42 -10.24
CA ASP A 231 -25.32 11.35 -9.20
C ASP A 231 -24.88 10.90 -7.79
N GLN A 232 -24.93 9.60 -7.50
CA GLN A 232 -24.47 9.06 -6.23
C GLN A 232 -22.95 9.12 -6.10
N LEU A 233 -22.18 8.78 -7.14
CA LEU A 233 -20.72 8.89 -7.13
C LEU A 233 -20.27 10.34 -6.92
N LYS A 234 -20.90 11.32 -7.58
CA LYS A 234 -20.62 12.75 -7.31
C LYS A 234 -20.87 13.12 -5.86
N THR A 235 -21.97 12.64 -5.29
CA THR A 235 -22.30 12.91 -3.88
C THR A 235 -21.28 12.28 -2.93
N ILE A 236 -20.82 11.07 -3.25
CA ILE A 236 -19.79 10.37 -2.49
C ILE A 236 -18.47 11.13 -2.57
N PHE A 237 -17.97 11.44 -3.77
CA PHE A 237 -16.69 12.12 -3.96
C PHE A 237 -16.66 13.54 -3.40
N GLN A 238 -17.78 14.27 -3.41
CA GLN A 238 -17.91 15.57 -2.71
C GLN A 238 -17.88 15.44 -1.18
N GLY A 239 -18.07 14.24 -0.65
CA GLY A 239 -18.00 13.95 0.78
C GLY A 239 -16.67 13.37 1.23
N PHE A 240 -15.69 13.27 0.33
CA PHE A 240 -14.27 13.17 0.65
C PHE A 240 -13.72 14.59 0.84
#